data_AF-A0AAE0N850-F1
#
_entry.id   AF-A0AAE0N850-F1
#
_cell.length_a   1.000
_cell.length_b   1.000
_cell.length_c   1.000
_cell.angle_alpha   90.00
_cell.angle_beta   90.00
_cell.angle_gamma   90.00
#
_symmetry.space_group_name_H-M   'P 1'
#
loop_
_entity.id
_entity.type
_entity.pdbx_description
1 polymer ?
#
loop_
_entity_poly.entity_id
_entity_poly.type
_entity_poly.pdbx_seq_one_letter_code
_entity_poly.pdbx_strand_id
1 'polypeptide(L)'
;MESRDAAYEGELKQSLTTKTKAMPEQPDKPPETETKWTPPAATKAWLVLFVHAACCVSLALAMALGLDGYKAGDGSNPRYVDGKLLLRVSDITTIISVAVVVIKAIIGFWSAVVLWAFARYMLAHKTRTVSHTRATVFQMIRDFPGWTILAAVIVVMIQAHTSPVLTSSVNWDAAFHISHDAVSLSWVDPGADSSSWYWHNRQGYFDKRASTSGNGCCQVVNDIGLPRHSVLFDATLPCINVSNIRWHHPADELTGDEWSVTLAYDGNNLRHDINTSDTSTATAQPPAANKFSGTMTVALMIARMTYSLDPPCEQLNNTKFGDMRKLPYLMETTKSTAANENYFLLGKIDFVAGVTKSSLATYISPHVVEDIKPMQDVVFEPNSWTQEAIWLLPDLMTMLAVSNVAVPPTFDNIENYVRGLVTQGYLGAWDMLSHSFDSEGPSYNPIFRFLSISNVI
;
A
#
# COMPACT_ATOMS: atom_id res chain seq x y z
N MET A 1 2.59 -33.64 -59.26
CA MET A 1 3.09 -32.40 -59.90
C MET A 1 4.14 -31.85 -58.98
N GLU A 2 5.43 -31.84 -59.25
CA GLU A 2 6.25 -32.12 -60.43
C GLU A 2 7.69 -32.14 -59.85
N SER A 3 8.41 -33.27 -59.96
CA SER A 3 9.65 -33.39 -60.76
C SER A 3 10.83 -32.56 -60.19
N ARG A 4 12.05 -33.06 -59.96
CA ARG A 4 12.82 -33.99 -60.79
C ARG A 4 14.14 -34.36 -60.11
N ASP A 5 14.63 -35.54 -60.47
CA ASP A 5 15.83 -36.25 -60.01
C ASP A 5 17.20 -35.70 -60.48
N ALA A 6 18.25 -36.38 -59.97
CA ALA A 6 19.53 -36.73 -60.59
C ALA A 6 20.70 -35.72 -60.39
N ALA A 7 21.75 -36.07 -59.62
CA ALA A 7 22.90 -36.95 -59.94
C ALA A 7 23.98 -36.24 -60.78
N TYR A 8 25.23 -36.16 -60.29
CA TYR A 8 26.43 -36.65 -61.02
C TYR A 8 27.74 -36.48 -60.22
N GLU A 9 28.62 -37.47 -60.42
CA GLU A 9 30.05 -37.54 -60.05
C GLU A 9 30.92 -36.47 -60.74
N GLY A 10 32.16 -36.32 -60.28
CA GLY A 10 33.25 -35.92 -61.19
C GLY A 10 34.50 -35.33 -60.54
N GLU A 11 35.53 -36.17 -60.41
CA GLU A 11 36.94 -35.90 -60.78
C GLU A 11 37.74 -34.76 -60.10
N LEU A 12 38.81 -35.11 -59.38
CA LEU A 12 40.20 -35.29 -59.89
C LEU A 12 40.97 -33.96 -60.01
N LYS A 13 41.91 -33.73 -59.09
CA LYS A 13 43.20 -33.08 -59.42
C LYS A 13 44.29 -33.48 -58.42
N GLN A 14 45.08 -34.44 -58.88
CA GLN A 14 46.45 -34.72 -58.46
C GLN A 14 47.39 -33.54 -58.75
N SER A 15 48.54 -33.60 -58.06
CA SER A 15 49.83 -33.01 -58.41
C SER A 15 50.07 -31.57 -57.91
N LEU A 16 51.00 -31.42 -56.96
CA LEU A 16 52.38 -31.09 -57.32
C LEU A 16 53.33 -31.33 -56.14
N THR A 17 54.11 -32.40 -56.24
CA THR A 17 55.35 -32.61 -55.50
C THR A 17 56.39 -31.59 -55.92
N THR A 18 56.95 -30.83 -54.97
CA THR A 18 58.22 -30.11 -55.18
C THR A 18 59.24 -30.58 -54.16
N LYS A 19 60.21 -31.31 -54.70
CA LYS A 19 61.38 -31.91 -54.07
C LYS A 19 62.43 -30.80 -53.89
N THR A 20 62.57 -30.27 -52.68
CA THR A 20 63.68 -29.34 -52.36
C THR A 20 64.80 -30.08 -51.64
N LYS A 21 65.97 -29.97 -52.28
CA LYS A 21 67.28 -30.53 -51.94
C LYS A 21 67.69 -30.29 -50.48
N ALA A 22 68.26 -31.34 -49.89
CA ALA A 22 69.08 -31.27 -48.69
C ALA A 22 70.37 -30.48 -48.96
N MET A 23 70.77 -29.66 -47.99
CA MET A 23 72.08 -29.02 -47.88
C MET A 23 72.55 -29.20 -46.42
N PRO A 24 73.86 -29.39 -46.17
CA PRO A 24 74.34 -30.10 -44.99
C PRO A 24 74.45 -29.19 -43.75
N GLU A 25 73.95 -29.75 -42.65
CA GLU A 25 74.48 -29.76 -41.28
C GLU A 25 75.55 -28.71 -40.94
N GLN A 26 75.09 -27.63 -40.30
CA GLN A 26 75.91 -26.72 -39.51
C GLN A 26 75.61 -27.04 -38.02
N PRO A 27 76.63 -27.22 -37.15
CA PRO A 27 76.40 -27.61 -35.77
C PRO A 27 75.83 -26.41 -34.99
N ASP A 28 74.50 -26.44 -34.82
CA ASP A 28 73.76 -25.43 -34.07
C ASP A 28 74.06 -25.53 -32.58
N LYS A 29 74.44 -24.36 -32.04
CA LYS A 29 74.63 -24.08 -30.63
C LYS A 29 73.34 -24.46 -29.87
N PRO A 30 73.42 -25.19 -28.73
CA PRO A 30 72.22 -25.56 -27.98
C PRO A 30 71.45 -24.29 -27.60
N PRO A 31 70.15 -24.19 -27.92
CA PRO A 31 69.35 -23.04 -27.55
C PRO A 31 69.25 -23.00 -26.03
N GLU A 32 69.72 -21.90 -25.42
CA GLU A 32 69.41 -21.56 -24.04
C GLU A 32 67.89 -21.56 -23.88
N THR A 33 67.38 -22.61 -23.26
CA THR A 33 65.98 -22.70 -22.87
C THR A 33 65.81 -21.79 -21.67
N GLU A 34 65.42 -20.53 -21.92
CA GLU A 34 64.84 -19.67 -20.87
C GLU A 34 63.66 -20.42 -20.25
N THR A 35 63.90 -21.06 -19.11
CA THR A 35 62.87 -21.67 -18.28
C THR A 35 61.99 -20.57 -17.72
N LYS A 36 60.98 -20.18 -18.51
CA LYS A 36 59.96 -19.21 -18.13
C LYS A 36 59.19 -19.79 -16.96
N TRP A 37 59.52 -19.30 -15.77
CA TRP A 37 58.93 -19.73 -14.51
C TRP A 37 57.42 -19.47 -14.57
N THR A 38 56.64 -20.53 -14.72
CA THR A 38 55.18 -20.43 -14.71
C THR A 38 54.69 -20.87 -13.33
N PRO A 39 54.03 -19.98 -12.57
CA PRO A 39 53.61 -20.33 -11.22
C PRO A 39 52.62 -21.49 -11.26
N PRO A 40 52.65 -22.40 -10.27
CA PRO A 40 51.77 -23.56 -10.25
C PRO A 40 50.31 -23.13 -10.28
N ALA A 41 49.49 -23.83 -11.06
CA ALA A 41 48.10 -23.47 -11.35
C ALA A 41 47.23 -23.26 -10.08
N ALA A 42 47.56 -23.98 -8.99
CA ALA A 42 46.93 -23.79 -7.69
C ALA A 42 47.04 -22.34 -7.19
N THR A 43 48.21 -21.71 -7.34
CA THR A 43 48.47 -20.32 -6.89
C THR A 43 47.53 -19.32 -7.54
N LYS A 44 47.16 -19.54 -8.81
CA LYS A 44 46.26 -18.65 -9.55
C LYS A 44 44.81 -18.75 -9.05
N ALA A 45 44.36 -19.95 -8.64
CA ALA A 45 43.02 -20.13 -8.11
C ALA A 45 42.85 -19.47 -6.74
N TRP A 46 43.87 -19.56 -5.88
CA TRP A 46 43.86 -18.91 -4.56
C TRP A 46 43.90 -17.38 -4.63
N LEU A 47 44.64 -16.82 -5.60
CA LEU A 47 44.72 -15.36 -5.78
C LEU A 47 43.34 -14.73 -5.99
N VAL A 48 42.45 -15.35 -6.77
CA VAL A 48 41.09 -14.83 -7.00
C VAL A 48 40.26 -14.84 -5.71
N LEU A 49 40.44 -15.85 -4.85
CA LEU A 49 39.73 -15.95 -3.57
C LEU A 49 40.21 -14.85 -2.60
N PHE A 50 41.52 -14.56 -2.57
CA PHE A 50 42.06 -13.44 -1.78
C PHE A 50 41.57 -12.09 -2.29
N VAL A 51 41.54 -11.87 -3.61
CA VAL A 51 40.98 -10.64 -4.20
C VAL A 51 39.52 -10.48 -3.83
N HIS A 52 38.72 -11.55 -3.91
CA HIS A 52 37.32 -11.54 -3.51
C HIS A 52 37.15 -11.19 -2.02
N ALA A 53 37.90 -11.83 -1.13
CA ALA A 53 37.87 -11.53 0.30
C ALA A 53 38.24 -10.06 0.58
N ALA A 54 39.27 -9.54 -0.08
CA ALA A 54 39.69 -8.15 0.05
C ALA A 54 38.59 -7.17 -0.44
N CYS A 55 37.91 -7.47 -1.55
CA CYS A 55 36.78 -6.67 -2.02
C CYS A 55 35.60 -6.67 -1.04
N CYS A 56 35.25 -7.83 -0.46
CA CYS A 56 34.19 -7.93 0.53
C CYS A 56 34.51 -7.13 1.80
N VAL A 57 35.73 -7.26 2.33
CA VAL A 57 36.18 -6.49 3.50
C VAL A 57 36.20 -4.99 3.21
N SER A 58 36.67 -4.58 2.03
CA SER A 58 36.69 -3.18 1.63
C SER A 58 35.29 -2.60 1.50
N LEU A 59 34.34 -3.35 0.94
CA LEU A 59 32.93 -2.93 0.85
C LEU A 59 32.30 -2.81 2.24
N ALA A 60 32.55 -3.78 3.12
CA ALA A 60 32.06 -3.74 4.50
C ALA A 60 32.60 -2.53 5.28
N LEU A 61 33.89 -2.24 5.16
CA LEU A 61 34.51 -1.07 5.78
C LEU A 61 34.00 0.24 5.17
N ALA A 62 33.79 0.29 3.85
CA ALA A 62 33.21 1.47 3.20
C ALA A 62 31.77 1.74 3.69
N MET A 63 30.97 0.69 3.89
CA MET A 63 29.63 0.84 4.48
C MET A 63 29.71 1.29 5.94
N ALA A 64 30.54 0.64 6.75
CA ALA A 64 30.64 0.94 8.19
C ALA A 64 31.22 2.34 8.47
N LEU A 65 32.21 2.79 7.69
CA LEU A 65 32.88 4.07 7.94
C LEU A 65 32.29 5.23 7.12
N GLY A 66 31.76 4.94 5.94
CA GLY A 66 31.26 5.96 5.01
C GLY A 66 29.78 6.26 5.16
N LEU A 67 28.97 5.31 5.66
CA LEU A 67 27.52 5.48 5.81
C LEU A 67 27.10 5.74 7.25
N ASP A 68 27.93 5.39 8.22
CA ASP A 68 27.64 5.70 9.63
C ASP A 68 27.59 7.21 9.85
N GLY A 69 26.46 7.69 10.33
CA GLY A 69 26.17 9.12 10.48
C GLY A 69 25.94 9.90 9.18
N TYR A 70 25.95 9.28 7.99
CA TYR A 70 25.69 9.98 6.73
C TYR A 70 24.21 10.33 6.61
N LYS A 71 23.90 11.63 6.60
CA LYS A 71 22.54 12.14 6.35
C LYS A 71 22.30 12.23 4.85
N ALA A 72 21.70 11.18 4.28
CA ALA A 72 21.31 11.18 2.88
C ALA A 72 20.29 12.29 2.58
N GLY A 73 20.43 12.95 1.44
CA GLY A 73 19.44 13.92 0.97
C GLY A 73 18.15 13.24 0.52
N ASP A 74 17.02 13.88 0.80
CA ASP A 74 15.73 13.48 0.25
C ASP A 74 15.54 14.00 -1.21
N GLY A 75 14.37 13.72 -1.79
CA GLY A 75 13.97 14.20 -3.11
C GLY A 75 13.97 15.72 -3.26
N SER A 76 13.75 16.47 -2.17
CA SER A 76 13.67 17.93 -2.15
C SER A 76 15.02 18.63 -2.03
N ASN A 77 16.04 17.98 -1.48
CA ASN A 77 17.36 18.57 -1.35
C ASN A 77 18.07 18.68 -2.73
N PRO A 78 18.72 19.82 -3.03
CA PRO A 78 19.57 19.93 -4.21
C PRO A 78 20.74 18.94 -4.11
N ARG A 79 21.14 18.34 -5.23
CA ARG A 79 22.23 17.34 -5.27
C ARG A 79 23.59 17.89 -4.80
N TYR A 80 23.74 19.21 -4.74
CA TYR A 80 24.91 19.88 -4.23
C TYR A 80 24.52 20.86 -3.13
N VAL A 81 25.05 20.64 -1.94
CA VAL A 81 24.93 21.54 -0.79
C VAL A 81 26.36 21.94 -0.41
N ASP A 82 26.66 23.24 -0.41
CA ASP A 82 27.99 23.79 -0.13
C ASP A 82 29.13 23.21 -1.01
N GLY A 83 28.82 22.96 -2.29
CA GLY A 83 29.78 22.39 -3.24
C GLY A 83 30.13 20.92 -3.00
N LYS A 84 29.51 20.26 -2.01
CA LYS A 84 29.63 18.83 -1.78
C LYS A 84 28.45 18.08 -2.42
N LEU A 85 28.74 16.96 -3.06
CA LEU A 85 27.71 16.07 -3.59
C LEU A 85 26.98 15.41 -2.41
N LEU A 86 25.68 15.70 -2.28
CA LEU A 86 24.80 15.04 -1.32
C LEU A 86 24.17 13.84 -2.01
N LEU A 87 24.67 12.64 -1.69
CA LEU A 87 24.15 11.38 -2.19
C LEU A 87 22.76 11.14 -1.60
N ARG A 88 21.82 10.76 -2.46
CA ARG A 88 20.50 10.30 -2.03
C ARG A 88 20.58 8.86 -1.56
N VAL A 89 19.56 8.42 -0.83
CA VAL A 89 19.43 7.01 -0.40
C VAL A 89 19.46 6.06 -1.62
N SER A 90 18.80 6.44 -2.71
CA SER A 90 18.82 5.71 -3.99
C SER A 90 20.22 5.61 -4.62
N ASP A 91 21.03 6.68 -4.54
CA ASP A 91 22.39 6.66 -5.08
C ASP A 91 23.27 5.69 -4.29
N ILE A 92 23.21 5.76 -2.96
CA ILE A 92 24.00 4.90 -2.05
C ILE A 92 23.63 3.43 -2.26
N THR A 93 22.33 3.11 -2.23
CA THR A 93 21.85 1.73 -2.42
C THR A 93 22.20 1.20 -3.80
N THR A 94 22.14 2.03 -4.84
CA THR A 94 22.57 1.66 -6.19
C THR A 94 24.06 1.33 -6.25
N ILE A 95 24.92 2.14 -5.61
CA ILE A 95 26.37 1.88 -5.55
C ILE A 95 26.66 0.55 -4.84
N ILE A 96 25.98 0.29 -3.71
CA ILE A 96 26.12 -0.97 -2.96
C ILE A 96 25.66 -2.15 -3.82
N SER A 97 24.50 -2.04 -4.47
CA SER A 97 23.98 -3.09 -5.37
C SER A 97 24.94 -3.41 -6.50
N VAL A 98 25.50 -2.39 -7.16
CA VAL A 98 26.51 -2.56 -8.22
C VAL A 98 27.75 -3.26 -7.67
N ALA A 99 28.25 -2.87 -6.50
CA ALA A 99 29.40 -3.51 -5.86
C ALA A 99 29.12 -5.00 -5.57
N VAL A 100 27.94 -5.33 -5.03
CA VAL A 100 27.53 -6.72 -4.76
C VAL A 100 27.41 -7.53 -6.06
N VAL A 101 26.90 -6.94 -7.14
CA VAL A 101 26.84 -7.61 -8.46
C VAL A 101 28.23 -7.92 -8.99
N VAL A 102 29.17 -6.97 -8.92
CA VAL A 102 30.56 -7.19 -9.34
C VAL A 102 31.21 -8.31 -8.53
N ILE A 103 31.02 -8.29 -7.21
CA ILE A 103 31.52 -9.32 -6.30
C ILE A 103 30.96 -10.70 -6.69
N LYS A 104 29.64 -10.82 -6.93
CA LYS A 104 28.99 -12.06 -7.35
C LYS A 104 29.48 -12.55 -8.71
N ALA A 105 29.68 -11.65 -9.66
CA ALA A 105 30.21 -11.98 -10.99
C ALA A 105 31.62 -12.57 -10.91
N ILE A 106 32.50 -12.00 -10.06
CA ILE A 106 33.86 -12.52 -9.83
C ILE A 106 33.80 -13.94 -9.25
N ILE A 107 32.96 -14.19 -8.25
CA ILE A 107 32.79 -15.53 -7.65
C ILE A 107 32.22 -16.52 -8.67
N GLY A 108 31.20 -16.12 -9.43
CA GLY A 108 30.57 -16.95 -10.44
C GLY A 108 31.56 -17.37 -11.53
N PHE A 109 32.35 -16.42 -12.03
CA PHE A 109 33.41 -16.68 -12.99
C PHE A 109 34.46 -17.65 -12.44
N TRP A 110 34.92 -17.42 -11.21
CA TRP A 110 35.88 -18.32 -10.55
C TRP A 110 35.32 -19.74 -10.38
N SER A 111 34.08 -19.86 -9.90
CA SER A 111 33.41 -21.15 -9.69
C SER A 111 33.26 -21.92 -11.00
N ALA A 112 32.93 -21.22 -12.09
CA ALA A 112 32.86 -21.82 -13.43
C ALA A 112 34.23 -22.36 -13.89
N VAL A 113 35.32 -21.61 -13.67
CA VAL A 113 36.70 -22.06 -13.99
C VAL A 113 37.07 -23.31 -13.20
N VAL A 114 36.75 -23.34 -11.90
CA VAL A 114 37.03 -24.47 -11.02
C VAL A 114 36.22 -25.71 -11.43
N LEU A 115 34.91 -25.56 -11.63
CA LEU A 115 34.03 -26.65 -12.10
C LEU A 115 34.48 -27.19 -13.45
N TRP A 116 34.89 -26.33 -14.36
CA TRP A 116 35.43 -26.73 -15.65
C TRP A 116 36.72 -27.53 -15.53
N ALA A 117 37.63 -27.12 -14.63
CA ALA A 117 38.84 -27.87 -14.35
C ALA A 117 38.54 -29.27 -13.77
N PHE A 118 37.57 -29.38 -12.85
CA PHE A 118 37.11 -30.65 -12.31
C PHE A 118 36.46 -31.54 -13.37
N ALA A 119 35.59 -30.97 -14.23
CA ALA A 119 34.95 -31.71 -15.32
C ALA A 119 35.99 -32.31 -16.28
N ARG A 120 37.04 -31.56 -16.63
CA ARG A 120 38.15 -32.10 -17.43
C ARG A 120 38.91 -33.19 -16.72
N TYR A 121 39.21 -33.01 -15.44
CA TYR A 121 39.92 -34.02 -14.66
C TYR A 121 39.15 -35.35 -14.66
N MET A 122 37.83 -35.29 -14.45
CA MET A 122 36.93 -36.44 -14.51
C MET A 122 36.88 -37.10 -15.89
N LEU A 123 36.78 -36.29 -16.96
CA LEU A 123 36.74 -36.80 -18.34
C LEU A 123 38.08 -37.45 -18.74
N ALA A 124 39.21 -36.84 -18.39
CA ALA A 124 40.54 -37.37 -18.69
C ALA A 124 40.80 -38.72 -18.00
N HIS A 125 40.20 -38.94 -16.82
CA HIS A 125 40.37 -40.18 -16.08
C HIS A 125 39.60 -41.37 -16.69
N LYS A 126 38.57 -41.11 -17.51
CA LYS A 126 37.69 -42.16 -18.08
C LYS A 126 38.08 -42.58 -19.49
N THR A 127 38.73 -41.71 -20.27
CA THR A 127 39.14 -41.99 -21.65
C THR A 127 40.66 -41.89 -21.78
N ARG A 128 41.34 -43.04 -21.67
CA ARG A 128 42.82 -43.16 -21.70
C ARG A 128 43.48 -42.77 -23.04
N THR A 129 42.69 -42.29 -24.00
CA THR A 129 43.10 -42.05 -25.40
C THR A 129 42.63 -40.69 -25.95
N VAL A 130 42.32 -39.71 -25.10
CA VAL A 130 42.12 -38.33 -25.57
C VAL A 130 43.50 -37.71 -25.74
N SER A 131 43.90 -37.52 -26.99
CA SER A 131 45.16 -36.88 -27.35
C SER A 131 45.27 -35.49 -26.69
N HIS A 132 46.51 -35.07 -26.46
CA HIS A 132 46.95 -33.83 -25.79
C HIS A 132 46.51 -32.51 -26.48
N THR A 133 45.28 -32.41 -27.00
CA THR A 133 44.73 -31.13 -27.44
C THR A 133 44.48 -30.27 -26.20
N ARG A 134 45.41 -29.33 -25.96
CA ARG A 134 45.24 -28.18 -25.05
C ARG A 134 44.12 -27.29 -25.58
N ALA A 135 42.89 -27.79 -25.57
CA ALA A 135 41.71 -26.98 -25.81
C ALA A 135 41.67 -25.93 -24.71
N THR A 136 41.99 -24.68 -25.01
CA THR A 136 41.74 -23.55 -24.11
C THR A 136 40.24 -23.27 -24.11
N VAL A 137 39.68 -22.74 -23.02
CA VAL A 137 38.27 -22.32 -22.96
C VAL A 137 37.90 -21.42 -24.15
N PHE A 138 38.87 -20.63 -24.62
CA PHE A 138 38.75 -19.79 -25.81
C PHE A 138 38.58 -20.54 -27.14
N GLN A 139 39.11 -21.76 -27.28
CA GLN A 139 38.89 -22.54 -28.50
C GLN A 139 37.44 -23.04 -28.61
N MET A 140 36.74 -23.22 -27.48
CA MET A 140 35.33 -23.59 -27.45
C MET A 140 34.40 -22.47 -27.96
N ILE A 141 34.88 -21.22 -27.95
CA ILE A 141 34.15 -20.03 -28.43
C ILE A 141 34.31 -19.84 -29.95
N ARG A 142 35.19 -20.59 -30.61
CA ARG A 142 35.51 -20.34 -32.03
C ARG A 142 34.42 -20.79 -32.99
N ASP A 143 33.59 -21.75 -32.58
CA ASP A 143 32.52 -22.29 -33.42
C ASP A 143 31.19 -21.57 -33.14
N PHE A 144 30.30 -21.50 -34.13
CA PHE A 144 28.99 -20.84 -34.02
C PHE A 144 28.17 -21.30 -32.79
N PRO A 145 28.15 -22.60 -32.40
CA PRO A 145 27.48 -23.05 -31.17
C PRO A 145 28.15 -22.54 -29.88
N GLY A 146 29.44 -22.24 -29.91
CA GLY A 146 30.17 -21.66 -28.78
C GLY A 146 29.73 -20.21 -28.50
N TRP A 147 29.53 -19.43 -29.57
CA TRP A 147 29.00 -18.08 -29.46
C TRP A 147 27.57 -18.03 -28.92
N THR A 148 26.71 -18.97 -29.32
CA THR A 148 25.32 -19.01 -28.82
C THR A 148 25.28 -19.36 -27.33
N ILE A 149 26.11 -20.32 -26.88
CA ILE A 149 26.22 -20.66 -25.45
C ILE A 149 26.78 -19.47 -24.65
N LEU A 150 27.82 -18.80 -25.16
CA LEU A 150 28.38 -17.61 -24.50
C LEU A 150 27.34 -16.49 -24.40
N ALA A 151 26.59 -16.22 -25.48
CA ALA A 151 25.53 -15.23 -25.48
C ALA A 151 24.41 -15.60 -24.48
N ALA A 152 23.99 -16.87 -24.43
CA ALA A 152 22.99 -17.35 -23.47
C ALA A 152 23.46 -17.19 -22.02
N VAL A 153 24.74 -17.50 -21.73
CA VAL A 153 25.32 -17.31 -20.39
C VAL A 153 25.38 -15.83 -20.02
N ILE A 154 25.73 -14.94 -20.95
CA ILE A 154 25.72 -13.48 -20.74
C ILE A 154 24.29 -13.01 -20.44
N VAL A 155 23.29 -13.47 -21.21
CA VAL A 155 21.88 -13.10 -21.00
C VAL A 155 21.38 -13.57 -19.63
N VAL A 156 21.68 -14.81 -19.24
CA VAL A 156 21.31 -15.35 -17.91
C VAL A 156 22.01 -14.58 -16.79
N MET A 157 23.28 -14.21 -16.97
CA MET A 157 24.02 -13.36 -16.02
C MET A 157 23.40 -11.98 -15.88
N ILE A 158 23.02 -11.33 -17.00
CA ILE A 158 22.32 -10.04 -16.96
C ILE A 158 21.02 -10.21 -16.20
N GLN A 159 20.19 -11.19 -16.55
CA GLN A 159 18.90 -11.45 -15.91
C GLN A 159 19.01 -11.68 -14.40
N ALA A 160 20.03 -12.43 -13.95
CA ALA A 160 20.25 -12.72 -12.53
C ALA A 160 20.65 -11.47 -11.71
N HIS A 161 21.07 -10.39 -12.37
CA HIS A 161 21.61 -9.19 -11.73
C HIS A 161 20.78 -7.92 -11.98
N THR A 162 19.83 -7.93 -12.93
CA THR A 162 18.97 -6.77 -13.19
C THR A 162 18.07 -6.44 -12.00
N SER A 163 17.52 -7.45 -11.30
CA SER A 163 16.56 -7.23 -10.21
C SER A 163 17.17 -6.47 -9.01
N PRO A 164 18.33 -6.85 -8.47
CA PRO A 164 18.99 -6.08 -7.40
C PRO A 164 19.32 -4.63 -7.79
N VAL A 165 19.74 -4.39 -9.04
CA VAL A 165 20.08 -3.05 -9.52
C VAL A 165 18.83 -2.18 -9.69
N LEU A 166 17.76 -2.74 -10.29
CA LEU A 166 16.50 -2.03 -10.48
C LEU A 166 15.81 -1.72 -9.15
N THR A 167 15.79 -2.67 -8.21
CA THR A 167 15.18 -2.46 -6.89
C THR A 167 15.92 -1.44 -6.03
N SER A 168 17.25 -1.30 -6.18
CA SER A 168 18.00 -0.20 -5.55
C SER A 168 17.88 1.14 -6.25
N SER A 169 17.48 1.16 -7.53
CA SER A 169 17.26 2.42 -8.27
C SER A 169 15.95 3.11 -7.89
N VAL A 170 15.05 2.40 -7.21
CA VAL A 170 13.82 2.97 -6.66
C VAL A 170 14.18 3.87 -5.48
N ASN A 171 13.72 5.11 -5.52
CA ASN A 171 13.89 6.04 -4.41
C ASN A 171 12.97 5.59 -3.27
N TRP A 172 13.53 4.88 -2.30
CA TRP A 172 12.88 4.66 -1.03
C TRP A 172 13.04 5.95 -0.23
N ASP A 173 12.11 6.90 -0.42
CA ASP A 173 11.99 7.98 0.55
C ASP A 173 11.59 7.33 1.88
N ALA A 174 12.43 7.50 2.90
CA ALA A 174 12.08 7.07 4.24
C ALA A 174 10.80 7.83 4.59
N ALA A 175 9.68 7.10 4.71
CA ALA A 175 8.36 7.69 4.87
C ALA A 175 8.20 8.47 6.19
N PHE A 176 9.24 8.56 7.03
CA PHE A 176 9.21 9.30 8.27
C PHE A 176 10.30 10.36 8.29
N HIS A 177 9.86 11.61 8.31
CA HIS A 177 10.69 12.75 8.69
C HIS A 177 10.42 13.03 10.17
N ILE A 178 11.42 12.86 11.03
CA ILE A 178 11.32 13.30 12.42
C ILE A 178 11.43 14.82 12.40
N SER A 179 10.29 15.51 12.39
CA SER A 179 10.27 16.95 12.64
C SER A 179 10.59 17.20 14.11
N HIS A 180 11.58 18.04 14.37
CA HIS A 180 11.85 18.57 15.71
C HIS A 180 10.99 19.80 16.03
N ASP A 181 10.31 20.35 15.02
CA ASP A 181 9.49 21.53 15.15
C ASP A 181 8.02 21.14 15.34
N ALA A 182 7.43 21.62 16.42
CA ALA A 182 6.00 21.62 16.66
C ALA A 182 5.36 22.62 15.69
N VAL A 183 4.63 22.13 14.68
CA VAL A 183 4.00 23.00 13.67
C VAL A 183 2.54 23.12 14.01
N SER A 184 2.08 24.23 14.61
CA SER A 184 0.67 24.47 14.90
C SER A 184 -0.21 24.21 13.66
N LEU A 185 -1.20 23.33 13.80
CA LEU A 185 -2.09 22.95 12.72
C LEU A 185 -3.45 23.55 13.04
N SER A 186 -3.84 24.56 12.28
CA SER A 186 -5.22 25.07 12.25
C SER A 186 -5.86 24.51 10.98
N TRP A 187 -6.18 23.22 10.93
CA TRP A 187 -6.58 22.60 9.67
C TRP A 187 -7.72 21.62 9.86
N VAL A 188 -8.91 22.11 9.52
CA VAL A 188 -9.94 21.30 8.87
C VAL A 188 -9.76 21.49 7.36
N ASP A 189 -10.00 20.45 6.56
CA ASP A 189 -9.80 20.53 5.10
C ASP A 189 -10.72 21.60 4.49
N PRO A 190 -10.19 22.69 3.89
CA PRO A 190 -11.01 23.68 3.20
C PRO A 190 -11.85 23.08 2.07
N GLY A 191 -11.45 21.92 1.55
CA GLY A 191 -12.16 21.05 0.63
C GLY A 191 -12.88 19.87 1.30
N ALA A 192 -13.19 19.94 2.61
CA ALA A 192 -14.15 19.05 3.27
C ALA A 192 -15.59 19.25 2.75
N ASP A 193 -15.75 19.22 1.42
CA ASP A 193 -17.02 19.14 0.74
C ASP A 193 -17.47 17.67 0.65
N SER A 194 -18.58 17.42 -0.04
CA SER A 194 -19.09 16.06 -0.27
C SER A 194 -18.07 15.09 -0.90
N SER A 195 -17.00 15.58 -1.54
CA SER A 195 -15.93 14.73 -2.09
C SER A 195 -15.01 14.16 -1.02
N SER A 196 -14.81 14.88 0.10
CA SER A 196 -14.02 14.41 1.24
C SER A 196 -14.70 13.29 2.02
N TRP A 197 -16.00 13.07 1.80
CA TRP A 197 -16.73 11.93 2.39
C TRP A 197 -16.22 10.59 1.88
N TYR A 198 -15.55 10.59 0.72
CA TYR A 198 -14.79 9.45 0.26
C TYR A 198 -13.79 8.96 1.32
N TRP A 199 -13.17 9.85 2.09
CA TRP A 199 -12.23 9.46 3.14
C TRP A 199 -12.90 8.78 4.32
N HIS A 200 -14.08 9.25 4.74
CA HIS A 200 -14.92 8.57 5.74
C HIS A 200 -15.31 7.16 5.30
N ASN A 201 -15.70 6.99 4.03
CA ASN A 201 -16.08 5.69 3.48
C ASN A 201 -14.87 4.75 3.23
N ARG A 202 -13.73 5.29 2.75
CA ARG A 202 -12.55 4.50 2.36
C ARG A 202 -11.89 3.80 3.53
N GLN A 203 -12.08 4.30 4.75
CA GLN A 203 -11.51 3.66 5.95
C GLN A 203 -12.09 2.28 6.27
N GLY A 204 -13.06 1.81 5.49
CA GLY A 204 -13.52 0.42 5.61
C GLY A 204 -14.18 0.15 6.95
N TYR A 205 -14.78 1.17 7.59
CA TYR A 205 -15.45 1.03 8.88
C TYR A 205 -16.58 -0.01 8.89
N PHE A 206 -17.11 -0.37 7.71
CA PHE A 206 -18.07 -1.47 7.55
C PHE A 206 -17.43 -2.86 7.65
N ASP A 207 -16.13 -2.96 7.50
CA ASP A 207 -15.35 -4.19 7.64
C ASP A 207 -14.54 -4.11 8.94
N LYS A 208 -15.08 -4.72 10.00
CA LYS A 208 -14.57 -4.75 11.40
C LYS A 208 -13.09 -5.07 11.58
N ARG A 209 -12.38 -5.47 10.52
CA ARG A 209 -10.96 -5.85 10.56
C ARG A 209 -10.00 -4.66 10.43
N ALA A 210 -10.44 -3.47 9.98
CA ALA A 210 -9.52 -2.40 9.58
C ALA A 210 -9.12 -1.42 10.71
N SER A 211 -10.00 -1.10 11.66
CA SER A 211 -9.61 -0.33 12.86
C SER A 211 -9.60 -1.26 14.08
N THR A 212 -8.52 -2.01 14.24
CA THR A 212 -8.29 -2.87 15.41
C THR A 212 -7.82 -2.09 16.64
N SER A 213 -7.59 -0.79 16.52
CA SER A 213 -7.04 0.07 17.59
C SER A 213 -7.87 1.30 17.95
N GLY A 214 -8.81 1.69 17.09
CA GLY A 214 -9.54 2.95 17.21
C GLY A 214 -10.83 2.86 18.01
N ASN A 215 -11.18 3.94 18.70
CA ASN A 215 -12.45 4.05 19.40
C ASN A 215 -13.60 4.57 18.54
N GLY A 216 -13.39 4.96 17.28
CA GLY A 216 -14.44 5.57 16.45
C GLY A 216 -14.61 7.07 16.63
N CYS A 217 -13.83 7.72 17.49
CA CYS A 217 -13.71 9.17 17.54
C CYS A 217 -12.61 9.61 16.54
N CYS A 218 -12.99 9.90 15.29
CA CYS A 218 -12.04 10.32 14.27
C CYS A 218 -12.53 11.53 13.47
N GLN A 219 -11.58 12.24 12.89
CA GLN A 219 -11.80 13.46 12.11
C GLN A 219 -11.01 13.40 10.81
N VAL A 220 -11.63 13.88 9.72
CA VAL A 220 -10.91 14.09 8.46
C VAL A 220 -10.13 15.39 8.54
N VAL A 221 -8.85 15.29 8.20
CA VAL A 221 -7.90 16.41 8.17
C VAL A 221 -7.25 16.49 6.79
N ASN A 222 -6.67 17.65 6.48
CA ASN A 222 -5.84 17.81 5.27
C ASN A 222 -4.68 16.82 5.25
N ASP A 223 -4.34 16.31 4.06
CA ASP A 223 -3.05 15.65 3.86
C ASP A 223 -1.95 16.70 3.83
N ILE A 224 -1.28 16.80 4.98
CA ILE A 224 -0.14 17.67 5.21
C ILE A 224 1.20 16.92 5.06
N GLY A 225 1.18 15.75 4.41
CA GLY A 225 2.35 14.90 4.20
C GLY A 225 2.82 14.18 5.46
N LEU A 226 1.98 14.11 6.50
CA LEU A 226 2.33 13.39 7.72
C LEU A 226 2.18 11.88 7.52
N PRO A 227 3.16 11.09 7.97
CA PRO A 227 3.05 9.64 7.90
C PRO A 227 1.94 9.11 8.80
N ARG A 228 1.43 7.94 8.43
CA ARG A 228 0.62 7.11 9.33
C ARG A 228 1.36 6.91 10.66
N HIS A 229 0.63 6.91 11.76
CA HIS A 229 1.13 6.84 13.13
C HIS A 229 1.81 8.11 13.65
N SER A 230 1.74 9.22 12.90
CA SER A 230 2.02 10.54 13.49
C SER A 230 1.06 10.82 14.64
N VAL A 231 1.56 11.49 15.67
CA VAL A 231 0.80 11.76 16.89
C VAL A 231 0.39 13.23 16.94
N LEU A 232 -0.87 13.47 17.28
CA LEU A 232 -1.44 14.79 17.52
C LEU A 232 -1.79 14.93 19.00
N PHE A 233 -1.42 16.06 19.61
CA PHE A 233 -1.71 16.34 21.01
C PHE A 233 -2.87 17.33 21.13
N ASP A 234 -3.63 17.20 22.21
CA ASP A 234 -4.73 18.09 22.59
C ASP A 234 -5.74 18.31 21.44
N ALA A 235 -6.11 17.21 20.78
CA ALA A 235 -7.04 17.22 19.66
C ALA A 235 -8.49 17.18 20.15
N THR A 236 -9.32 18.06 19.62
CA THR A 236 -10.78 17.97 19.78
C THR A 236 -11.34 17.20 18.61
N LEU A 237 -11.86 16.00 18.85
CA LEU A 237 -12.36 15.10 17.80
C LEU A 237 -13.85 14.85 18.01
N PRO A 238 -14.68 14.84 16.94
CA PRO A 238 -16.06 14.41 17.06
C PRO A 238 -16.11 12.95 17.49
N CYS A 239 -17.04 12.63 18.38
CA CYS A 239 -17.22 11.26 18.83
C CYS A 239 -18.68 10.90 19.04
N ILE A 240 -19.02 9.66 18.69
CA ILE A 240 -20.33 9.05 18.91
C ILE A 240 -20.15 7.60 19.34
N ASN A 241 -20.82 7.22 20.41
CA ASN A 241 -20.85 5.85 20.91
C ASN A 241 -22.26 5.30 20.81
N VAL A 242 -22.45 4.40 19.83
CA VAL A 242 -23.68 3.62 19.68
C VAL A 242 -23.63 2.45 20.67
N SER A 243 -24.31 2.62 21.79
CA SER A 243 -24.33 1.63 22.87
C SER A 243 -25.19 0.43 22.51
N ASN A 244 -26.35 0.66 21.88
CA ASN A 244 -27.36 -0.38 21.64
C ASN A 244 -28.18 -0.07 20.38
N ILE A 245 -28.56 -1.12 19.65
CA ILE A 245 -29.51 -1.06 18.53
C ILE A 245 -30.56 -2.14 18.79
N ARG A 246 -31.83 -1.75 18.89
CA ARG A 246 -32.96 -2.64 19.12
C ARG A 246 -33.91 -2.56 17.94
N TRP A 247 -33.98 -3.61 17.15
CA TRP A 247 -34.96 -3.72 16.07
C TRP A 247 -36.32 -4.07 16.66
N HIS A 248 -37.38 -3.44 16.14
CA HIS A 248 -38.74 -3.79 16.53
C HIS A 248 -39.07 -5.21 16.06
N HIS A 249 -39.84 -5.92 16.86
CA HIS A 249 -40.41 -7.23 16.57
C HIS A 249 -41.89 -7.13 16.23
N PRO A 250 -42.49 -8.11 15.52
CA PRO A 250 -43.91 -8.06 15.18
C PRO A 250 -44.88 -8.00 16.37
N ALA A 251 -44.40 -8.36 17.56
CA ALA A 251 -45.16 -8.29 18.81
C ALA A 251 -45.07 -6.91 19.50
N ASP A 252 -44.19 -6.02 19.03
CA ASP A 252 -44.01 -4.70 19.63
C ASP A 252 -45.11 -3.75 19.14
N GLU A 253 -45.78 -3.09 20.07
CA GLU A 253 -46.78 -2.06 19.75
C GLU A 253 -46.07 -0.77 19.36
N LEU A 254 -46.09 -0.42 18.07
CA LEU A 254 -45.61 0.86 17.58
C LEU A 254 -46.65 1.95 17.89
N THR A 255 -46.32 2.85 18.79
CA THR A 255 -47.14 4.04 19.01
C THR A 255 -46.96 4.97 17.81
N GLY A 256 -48.05 5.46 17.20
CA GLY A 256 -48.01 6.26 15.96
C GLY A 256 -47.11 7.51 15.99
N ASP A 257 -46.76 7.99 17.19
CA ASP A 257 -45.86 9.12 17.40
C ASP A 257 -44.38 8.77 17.09
N GLU A 258 -44.02 7.48 17.04
CA GLU A 258 -42.66 7.03 16.70
C GLU A 258 -42.28 7.32 15.24
N TRP A 259 -43.27 7.60 14.39
CA TRP A 259 -43.08 8.07 13.02
C TRP A 259 -42.76 9.57 12.90
N SER A 260 -42.98 10.36 13.95
CA SER A 260 -42.81 11.82 13.88
C SER A 260 -41.35 12.27 13.79
N VAL A 261 -40.40 11.41 14.17
CA VAL A 261 -38.96 11.62 14.06
C VAL A 261 -38.33 10.44 13.30
N THR A 262 -38.78 10.23 12.07
CA THR A 262 -38.25 9.15 11.23
C THR A 262 -37.19 9.68 10.28
N LEU A 263 -36.02 9.05 10.30
CA LEU A 263 -35.00 9.17 9.26
C LEU A 263 -35.52 8.43 8.00
N ALA A 264 -36.43 9.03 7.24
CA ALA A 264 -37.06 8.39 6.07
C ALA A 264 -36.62 9.07 4.76
N TYR A 265 -35.98 8.30 3.88
CA TYR A 265 -35.64 8.73 2.53
C TYR A 265 -36.63 8.16 1.51
N ASP A 266 -37.26 9.04 0.74
CA ASP A 266 -37.79 8.71 -0.59
C ASP A 266 -36.90 9.41 -1.60
N GLY A 267 -36.38 8.64 -2.56
CA GLY A 267 -35.32 8.96 -3.51
C GLY A 267 -35.38 10.26 -4.31
N ASN A 268 -36.41 11.09 -4.13
CA ASN A 268 -36.73 12.19 -5.03
C ASN A 268 -36.95 13.57 -4.41
N ASN A 269 -37.11 13.76 -3.09
CA ASN A 269 -37.22 15.11 -2.50
C ASN A 269 -37.03 15.11 -0.98
N LEU A 270 -35.85 15.51 -0.52
CA LEU A 270 -35.63 15.86 0.88
C LEU A 270 -35.56 17.39 0.96
N ARG A 271 -36.68 18.01 1.35
CA ARG A 271 -36.81 19.46 1.46
C ARG A 271 -36.74 19.83 2.94
N HIS A 272 -35.53 19.91 3.48
CA HIS A 272 -35.34 20.54 4.77
C HIS A 272 -35.49 22.04 4.55
N ASP A 273 -36.57 22.62 5.08
CA ASP A 273 -36.91 24.03 4.89
C ASP A 273 -36.03 24.89 5.81
N ILE A 274 -34.76 25.03 5.44
CA ILE A 274 -33.79 25.98 6.04
C ILE A 274 -34.28 27.44 5.85
N ASN A 275 -35.36 27.67 5.11
CA ASN A 275 -35.93 29.00 4.84
C ASN A 275 -36.71 29.61 6.00
N THR A 276 -36.68 29.06 7.22
CA THR A 276 -36.96 29.86 8.43
C THR A 276 -35.70 30.60 8.88
N SER A 277 -34.96 31.14 7.91
CA SER A 277 -33.97 32.19 8.12
C SER A 277 -34.70 33.47 8.52
N ASP A 278 -35.00 33.57 9.81
CA ASP A 278 -35.26 34.85 10.45
C ASP A 278 -34.00 35.69 10.23
N THR A 279 -34.04 36.61 9.26
CA THR A 279 -32.95 37.52 8.84
C THR A 279 -32.61 38.56 9.90
N SER A 280 -32.89 38.23 11.16
CA SER A 280 -32.38 38.93 12.32
C SER A 280 -30.86 38.83 12.24
N THR A 281 -30.21 39.99 12.16
CA THR A 281 -28.77 40.23 12.30
C THR A 281 -28.22 39.81 13.67
N ALA A 282 -28.82 38.79 14.29
CA ALA A 282 -28.33 38.11 15.47
C ALA A 282 -26.90 37.70 15.18
N THR A 283 -26.00 38.31 15.95
CA THR A 283 -24.58 38.05 16.05
C THR A 283 -24.26 36.60 15.72
N ALA A 284 -23.29 36.38 14.82
CA ALA A 284 -22.74 35.09 14.41
C ALA A 284 -22.08 34.34 15.58
N GLN A 285 -22.86 34.07 16.62
CA GLN A 285 -22.46 33.26 17.75
C GLN A 285 -22.82 31.81 17.42
N PRO A 286 -21.90 30.88 17.69
CA PRO A 286 -22.20 29.46 17.53
C PRO A 286 -23.37 29.07 18.45
N PRO A 287 -24.14 28.04 18.10
CA PRO A 287 -25.19 27.52 18.96
C PRO A 287 -24.64 27.11 20.34
N ALA A 288 -25.51 27.05 21.35
CA ALA A 288 -25.10 26.64 22.69
C ALA A 288 -24.47 25.23 22.66
N ALA A 289 -23.33 25.08 23.34
CA ALA A 289 -22.63 23.80 23.39
C ALA A 289 -23.48 22.73 24.10
N ASN A 290 -23.73 21.61 23.41
CA ASN A 290 -24.57 20.53 23.90
C ASN A 290 -23.86 19.19 23.75
N LYS A 291 -24.22 18.25 24.63
CA LYS A 291 -23.91 16.82 24.50
C LYS A 291 -25.23 16.08 24.35
N PHE A 292 -25.32 15.16 23.41
CA PHE A 292 -26.49 14.32 23.25
C PHE A 292 -26.29 12.98 23.96
N SER A 293 -27.32 12.53 24.66
CA SER A 293 -27.40 11.18 25.22
C SER A 293 -28.86 10.78 25.22
N GLY A 294 -29.24 9.88 24.34
CA GLY A 294 -30.65 9.52 24.19
C GLY A 294 -30.87 8.38 23.22
N THR A 295 -32.16 8.12 23.01
CA THR A 295 -32.64 7.11 22.07
C THR A 295 -33.24 7.81 20.86
N MET A 296 -32.93 7.32 19.66
CA MET A 296 -33.55 7.75 18.42
C MET A 296 -34.18 6.58 17.67
N THR A 297 -35.18 6.85 16.85
CA THR A 297 -35.74 5.87 15.92
C THR A 297 -34.88 5.83 14.65
N VAL A 298 -34.55 4.64 14.19
CA VAL A 298 -33.86 4.40 12.92
C VAL A 298 -34.78 3.60 11.99
N ALA A 299 -34.88 4.04 10.75
CA ALA A 299 -35.55 3.32 9.68
C ALA A 299 -34.53 2.92 8.61
N LEU A 300 -34.39 1.63 8.37
CA LEU A 300 -33.50 1.08 7.35
C LEU A 300 -34.34 0.59 6.18
N MET A 301 -34.27 1.29 5.05
CA MET A 301 -34.92 0.84 3.82
C MET A 301 -34.20 -0.39 3.26
N ILE A 302 -34.90 -1.51 3.15
CA ILE A 302 -34.36 -2.77 2.65
C ILE A 302 -34.59 -2.91 1.15
N ALA A 303 -35.79 -2.56 0.70
CA ALA A 303 -36.20 -2.65 -0.69
C ALA A 303 -37.25 -1.60 -1.04
N ARG A 304 -37.26 -1.21 -2.31
CA ARG A 304 -38.34 -0.49 -2.96
C ARG A 304 -38.95 -1.43 -3.99
N MET A 305 -40.25 -1.65 -3.91
CA MET A 305 -40.96 -2.65 -4.69
C MET A 305 -41.94 -1.97 -5.64
N THR A 306 -42.00 -2.46 -6.87
CA THR A 306 -43.00 -2.10 -7.85
C THR A 306 -44.09 -3.17 -7.86
N TYR A 307 -45.34 -2.81 -7.54
CA TYR A 307 -46.46 -3.76 -7.32
C TYR A 307 -46.65 -4.83 -8.39
N SER A 308 -46.26 -4.56 -9.63
CA SER A 308 -46.50 -5.44 -10.78
C SER A 308 -45.35 -6.38 -11.12
N LEU A 309 -44.15 -6.17 -10.58
CA LEU A 309 -42.93 -6.84 -11.04
C LEU A 309 -42.22 -7.63 -9.95
N ASP A 310 -42.28 -7.14 -8.73
CA ASP A 310 -41.45 -7.66 -7.65
C ASP A 310 -42.24 -8.65 -6.77
N PRO A 311 -41.57 -9.60 -6.10
CA PRO A 311 -42.21 -10.47 -5.13
C PRO A 311 -42.49 -9.72 -3.81
N PRO A 312 -43.51 -10.14 -3.02
CA PRO A 312 -43.78 -9.57 -1.69
C PRO A 312 -42.54 -9.60 -0.79
N CYS A 313 -42.45 -8.69 0.17
CA CYS A 313 -41.29 -8.55 1.04
C CYS A 313 -40.88 -9.84 1.77
N GLU A 314 -41.87 -10.64 2.16
CA GLU A 314 -41.68 -11.96 2.78
C GLU A 314 -40.91 -12.95 1.87
N GLN A 315 -40.74 -12.63 0.59
CA GLN A 315 -40.11 -13.48 -0.42
C GLN A 315 -38.83 -12.86 -1.00
N LEU A 316 -38.31 -11.78 -0.42
CA LEU A 316 -37.04 -11.18 -0.82
C LEU A 316 -35.87 -12.13 -0.51
N ASN A 317 -35.43 -12.86 -1.53
CA ASN A 317 -34.25 -13.71 -1.45
C ASN A 317 -32.98 -12.90 -1.68
N ASN A 318 -31.97 -13.13 -0.84
CA ASN A 318 -30.59 -12.66 -1.03
C ASN A 318 -30.45 -11.13 -1.14
N THR A 319 -30.97 -10.41 -0.14
CA THR A 319 -30.63 -8.99 0.00
C THR A 319 -29.13 -8.82 0.31
N LYS A 320 -28.62 -7.60 0.27
CA LYS A 320 -27.23 -7.31 0.72
C LYS A 320 -26.96 -7.71 2.17
N PHE A 321 -28.02 -7.90 2.96
CA PHE A 321 -28.00 -8.33 4.35
C PHE A 321 -28.28 -9.82 4.55
N GLY A 322 -28.52 -10.59 3.48
CA GLY A 322 -28.87 -12.01 3.54
C GLY A 322 -30.37 -12.28 3.39
N ASP A 323 -30.81 -13.40 3.96
CA ASP A 323 -32.20 -13.88 3.90
C ASP A 323 -33.03 -13.21 5.00
N MET A 324 -33.80 -12.19 4.61
CA MET A 324 -34.58 -11.38 5.54
C MET A 324 -35.64 -12.19 6.30
N ARG A 325 -36.08 -13.34 5.77
CA ARG A 325 -37.03 -14.23 6.45
C ARG A 325 -36.48 -14.87 7.72
N LYS A 326 -35.16 -14.95 7.85
CA LYS A 326 -34.49 -15.51 9.04
C LYS A 326 -34.35 -14.47 10.15
N LEU A 327 -34.56 -13.20 9.83
CA LEU A 327 -34.43 -12.13 10.81
C LEU A 327 -35.75 -11.95 11.55
N PRO A 328 -35.74 -11.89 12.89
CA PRO A 328 -36.96 -11.81 13.69
C PRO A 328 -37.59 -10.40 13.72
N TYR A 329 -37.25 -9.53 12.77
CA TYR A 329 -37.59 -8.10 12.83
C TYR A 329 -38.94 -7.80 12.16
N LEU A 330 -39.65 -6.83 12.71
CA LEU A 330 -40.83 -6.24 12.10
C LEU A 330 -40.42 -5.48 10.84
N MET A 331 -41.01 -5.88 9.72
CA MET A 331 -40.94 -5.14 8.47
C MET A 331 -42.20 -4.31 8.34
N GLU A 332 -42.05 -3.00 8.35
CA GLU A 332 -43.16 -2.07 8.16
C GLU A 332 -43.21 -1.60 6.71
N THR A 333 -44.42 -1.60 6.15
CA THR A 333 -44.74 -0.95 4.89
C THR A 333 -45.25 0.46 5.17
N THR A 334 -44.48 1.47 4.78
CA THR A 334 -45.06 2.82 4.72
C THR A 334 -46.13 2.87 3.64
N LYS A 335 -47.13 3.75 3.81
CA LYS A 335 -48.18 4.00 2.82
C LYS A 335 -47.59 4.25 1.42
N SER A 336 -47.73 3.22 0.61
CA SER A 336 -47.73 3.17 -0.85
C SER A 336 -47.94 4.53 -1.52
N THR A 337 -46.96 4.96 -2.29
CA THR A 337 -47.26 5.83 -3.44
C THR A 337 -47.92 4.94 -4.49
N ALA A 338 -48.83 5.47 -5.32
CA ALA A 338 -49.69 4.68 -6.22
C ALA A 338 -49.00 3.66 -7.16
N ALA A 339 -47.66 3.63 -7.22
CA ALA A 339 -46.88 2.65 -7.98
C ALA A 339 -45.84 1.85 -7.15
N ASN A 340 -45.42 2.34 -5.96
CA ASN A 340 -44.29 1.77 -5.23
C ASN A 340 -44.54 1.64 -3.73
N GLU A 341 -44.15 0.49 -3.16
CA GLU A 341 -44.03 0.28 -1.72
C GLU A 341 -42.56 0.34 -1.29
N ASN A 342 -42.30 1.05 -0.19
CA ASN A 342 -41.00 1.05 0.46
C ASN A 342 -41.07 0.18 1.71
N TYR A 343 -40.08 -0.69 1.88
CA TYR A 343 -39.99 -1.61 3.01
C TYR A 343 -38.88 -1.18 3.95
N PHE A 344 -39.25 -1.03 5.22
CA PHE A 344 -38.33 -0.56 6.26
C PHE A 344 -38.21 -1.59 7.39
N LEU A 345 -37.00 -1.73 7.92
CA LEU A 345 -36.81 -2.19 9.29
C LEU A 345 -36.82 -0.98 10.21
N LEU A 346 -37.64 -1.03 11.24
CA LEU A 346 -37.68 -0.01 12.28
C LEU A 346 -36.92 -0.50 13.51
N GLY A 347 -36.18 0.40 14.13
CA GLY A 347 -35.51 0.12 15.39
C GLY A 347 -35.26 1.38 16.21
N LYS A 348 -34.75 1.17 17.41
CA LYS A 348 -34.29 2.21 18.32
C LYS A 348 -32.79 2.10 18.50
N ILE A 349 -32.10 3.23 18.40
CA ILE A 349 -30.66 3.35 18.62
C ILE A 349 -30.41 4.20 19.87
N ASP A 350 -29.70 3.63 20.83
CA ASP A 350 -29.28 4.32 22.05
C ASP A 350 -27.82 4.76 21.88
N PHE A 351 -27.56 6.07 21.87
CA PHE A 351 -26.21 6.59 21.67
C PHE A 351 -25.91 7.86 22.46
N VAL A 352 -24.61 8.10 22.66
CA VAL A 352 -24.06 9.33 23.20
C VAL A 352 -23.22 9.98 22.11
N ALA A 353 -23.40 11.27 21.88
CA ALA A 353 -22.65 12.03 20.88
C ALA A 353 -22.18 13.36 21.46
N GLY A 354 -20.98 13.77 21.05
CA GLY A 354 -20.29 14.98 21.50
C GLY A 354 -18.94 15.12 20.82
N VAL A 355 -18.00 15.73 21.51
CA VAL A 355 -16.58 15.72 21.15
C VAL A 355 -15.76 15.08 22.26
N THR A 356 -14.56 14.60 21.95
CA THR A 356 -13.56 14.19 22.93
C THR A 356 -12.35 15.11 22.83
N LYS A 357 -11.79 15.51 23.98
CA LYS A 357 -10.46 16.10 24.06
C LYS A 357 -9.44 14.97 24.22
N SER A 358 -8.86 14.57 23.09
CA SER A 358 -7.80 13.59 23.06
C SER A 358 -6.47 14.25 23.41
N SER A 359 -5.89 13.83 24.53
CA SER A 359 -4.50 14.19 24.87
C SER A 359 -3.49 13.54 23.91
N LEU A 360 -3.91 12.50 23.18
CA LEU A 360 -3.06 11.73 22.27
C LEU A 360 -3.93 11.11 21.16
N ALA A 361 -3.96 11.76 20.01
CA ALA A 361 -4.59 11.23 18.81
C ALA A 361 -3.52 10.79 17.80
N THR A 362 -3.86 9.90 16.88
CA THR A 362 -2.92 9.33 15.93
C THR A 362 -3.47 9.38 14.51
N TYR A 363 -2.62 9.72 13.54
CA TYR A 363 -2.95 9.62 12.12
C TYR A 363 -3.10 8.15 11.72
N ILE A 364 -4.32 7.70 11.49
CA ILE A 364 -4.60 6.35 10.99
C ILE A 364 -4.52 6.27 9.47
N SER A 365 -4.64 7.41 8.79
CA SER A 365 -4.31 7.63 7.38
C SER A 365 -3.82 9.07 7.22
N PRO A 366 -3.23 9.45 6.06
CA PRO A 366 -2.77 10.84 5.83
C PRO A 366 -3.86 11.90 6.03
N HIS A 367 -5.13 11.52 5.85
CA HIS A 367 -6.29 12.39 5.95
C HIS A 367 -7.14 12.17 7.21
N VAL A 368 -6.75 11.29 8.14
CA VAL A 368 -7.64 11.01 9.29
C VAL A 368 -6.85 10.80 10.55
N VAL A 369 -7.31 11.51 11.58
CA VAL A 369 -6.80 11.44 12.94
C VAL A 369 -7.85 10.76 13.82
N GLU A 370 -7.41 9.87 14.70
CA GLU A 370 -8.28 9.12 15.60
C GLU A 370 -7.74 9.15 17.04
N ASP A 371 -8.64 9.24 18.01
CA ASP A 371 -8.29 9.12 19.43
C ASP A 371 -7.89 7.68 19.76
N ILE A 372 -6.77 7.50 20.48
CA ILE A 372 -6.28 6.17 20.86
C ILE A 372 -6.94 5.62 22.12
N LYS A 373 -7.64 6.46 22.89
CA LYS A 373 -8.29 6.04 24.14
C LYS A 373 -9.35 4.99 23.84
N PRO A 374 -9.42 3.85 24.54
CA PRO A 374 -10.52 2.92 24.37
C PRO A 374 -11.89 3.60 24.53
N MET A 375 -12.90 3.19 23.77
CA MET A 375 -14.22 3.88 23.76
C MET A 375 -14.85 4.03 25.15
N GLN A 376 -14.66 3.06 26.05
CA GLN A 376 -15.15 3.12 27.43
C GLN A 376 -14.48 4.21 28.29
N ASP A 377 -13.28 4.64 27.91
CA ASP A 377 -12.48 5.66 28.60
C ASP A 377 -12.64 7.05 27.96
N VAL A 378 -13.40 7.16 26.87
CA VAL A 378 -13.68 8.42 26.19
C VAL A 378 -14.62 9.28 27.03
N VAL A 379 -14.20 10.52 27.28
CA VAL A 379 -15.02 11.52 27.96
C VAL A 379 -15.68 12.39 26.90
N PHE A 380 -17.01 12.28 26.80
CA PHE A 380 -17.82 13.10 25.91
C PHE A 380 -18.04 14.48 26.51
N GLU A 381 -17.53 15.50 25.83
CA GLU A 381 -17.70 16.92 26.14
C GLU A 381 -18.77 17.55 25.23
N PRO A 382 -19.50 18.57 25.73
CA PRO A 382 -20.45 19.32 24.92
C PRO A 382 -19.73 20.17 23.87
N ASN A 383 -20.33 20.28 22.67
CA ASN A 383 -19.85 21.15 21.60
C ASN A 383 -21.04 21.82 20.90
N SER A 384 -20.81 23.02 20.36
CA SER A 384 -21.85 23.81 19.69
C SER A 384 -22.50 23.05 18.53
N TRP A 385 -21.72 22.31 17.75
CA TRP A 385 -22.20 21.65 16.53
C TRP A 385 -22.76 20.25 16.76
N THR A 386 -22.73 19.71 17.99
CA THR A 386 -23.22 18.34 18.25
C THR A 386 -24.70 18.21 17.95
N GLN A 387 -25.54 19.16 18.38
CA GLN A 387 -26.98 19.08 18.15
C GLN A 387 -27.34 19.23 16.66
N GLU A 388 -26.72 20.20 15.99
CA GLU A 388 -26.88 20.42 14.55
C GLU A 388 -26.41 19.21 13.72
N ALA A 389 -25.29 18.60 14.11
CA ALA A 389 -24.77 17.41 13.43
C ALA A 389 -25.73 16.21 13.54
N ILE A 390 -26.41 16.08 14.68
CA ILE A 390 -27.44 15.06 14.90
C ILE A 390 -28.69 15.34 14.06
N TRP A 391 -29.05 16.61 13.84
CA TRP A 391 -30.15 16.96 12.94
C TRP A 391 -29.82 16.67 11.47
N LEU A 392 -28.55 16.79 11.06
CA LEU A 392 -28.08 16.44 9.71
C LEU A 392 -27.80 14.94 9.50
N LEU A 393 -27.77 14.17 10.59
CA LEU A 393 -27.52 12.73 10.58
C LEU A 393 -28.40 11.95 9.58
N PRO A 394 -29.74 12.11 9.51
CA PRO A 394 -30.57 11.41 8.51
C PRO A 394 -30.09 11.58 7.07
N ASP A 395 -29.77 12.82 6.70
CA ASP A 395 -29.41 13.18 5.32
C ASP A 395 -28.07 12.56 4.95
N LEU A 396 -27.11 12.59 5.87
CA LEU A 396 -25.80 11.99 5.67
C LEU A 396 -25.85 10.46 5.71
N MET A 397 -26.59 9.86 6.64
CA MET A 397 -26.79 8.41 6.66
C MET A 397 -27.39 7.92 5.35
N THR A 398 -28.33 8.67 4.79
CA THR A 398 -28.95 8.38 3.50
C THR A 398 -27.94 8.45 2.36
N MET A 399 -27.19 9.56 2.27
CA MET A 399 -26.20 9.71 1.20
C MET A 399 -25.10 8.65 1.30
N LEU A 400 -24.64 8.35 2.52
CA LEU A 400 -23.70 7.27 2.79
C LEU A 400 -24.30 5.91 2.41
N ALA A 401 -25.56 5.64 2.71
CA ALA A 401 -26.22 4.39 2.35
C ALA A 401 -26.29 4.20 0.82
N VAL A 402 -26.61 5.26 0.07
CA VAL A 402 -26.63 5.28 -1.40
C VAL A 402 -25.22 5.10 -1.98
N SER A 403 -24.23 5.80 -1.43
CA SER A 403 -22.83 5.66 -1.87
C SER A 403 -22.27 4.24 -1.64
N ASN A 404 -22.79 3.54 -0.64
CA ASN A 404 -22.39 2.18 -0.28
C ASN A 404 -23.16 1.08 -1.03
N VAL A 405 -24.05 1.40 -1.98
CA VAL A 405 -24.79 0.39 -2.76
C VAL A 405 -23.85 -0.48 -3.62
N ALA A 406 -22.66 0.02 -3.97
CA ALA A 406 -21.65 -0.71 -4.73
C ALA A 406 -20.73 -1.61 -3.88
N VAL A 407 -20.84 -1.58 -2.55
CA VAL A 407 -19.99 -2.37 -1.65
C VAL A 407 -20.52 -3.82 -1.62
N PRO A 408 -19.62 -4.85 -1.65
CA PRO A 408 -20.04 -6.24 -1.59
C PRO A 408 -20.95 -6.53 -0.39
N PRO A 409 -21.87 -7.51 -0.51
CA PRO A 409 -22.88 -7.80 0.50
C PRO A 409 -22.24 -8.11 1.86
N THR A 410 -22.71 -7.39 2.88
CA THR A 410 -22.35 -7.61 4.28
C THR A 410 -23.39 -8.53 4.89
N PHE A 411 -23.30 -9.82 4.56
CA PHE A 411 -24.23 -10.85 5.06
C PHE A 411 -24.36 -10.78 6.60
N ASP A 412 -25.60 -10.85 7.10
CA ASP A 412 -25.97 -10.94 8.53
C ASP A 412 -25.41 -9.83 9.44
N ASN A 413 -25.20 -8.64 8.89
CA ASN A 413 -24.50 -7.56 9.59
C ASN A 413 -25.24 -6.21 9.63
N ILE A 414 -26.58 -6.25 9.76
CA ILE A 414 -27.42 -5.04 9.78
C ILE A 414 -27.01 -4.08 10.90
N GLU A 415 -26.74 -4.60 12.11
CA GLU A 415 -26.37 -3.75 13.24
C GLU A 415 -25.06 -3.00 13.03
N ASN A 416 -24.00 -3.67 12.54
CA ASN A 416 -22.74 -2.96 12.32
C ASN A 416 -22.82 -2.06 11.09
N TYR A 417 -23.66 -2.39 10.11
CA TYR A 417 -23.96 -1.48 9.00
C TYR A 417 -24.62 -0.19 9.51
N VAL A 418 -25.68 -0.30 10.30
CA VAL A 418 -26.39 0.88 10.85
C VAL A 418 -25.50 1.65 11.82
N ARG A 419 -24.75 0.96 12.69
CA ARG A 419 -23.75 1.57 13.56
C ARG A 419 -22.71 2.36 12.75
N GLY A 420 -22.21 1.77 11.66
CA GLY A 420 -21.26 2.42 10.76
C GLY A 420 -21.85 3.66 10.09
N LEU A 421 -23.07 3.58 9.57
CA LEU A 421 -23.77 4.72 8.96
C LEU A 421 -24.00 5.86 9.96
N VAL A 422 -24.49 5.55 11.16
CA VAL A 422 -24.74 6.54 12.21
C VAL A 422 -23.43 7.19 12.65
N THR A 423 -22.38 6.38 12.84
CA THR A 423 -21.07 6.89 13.23
C THR A 423 -20.52 7.83 12.16
N GLN A 424 -20.39 7.36 10.92
CA GLN A 424 -19.84 8.16 9.83
C GLN A 424 -20.70 9.37 9.48
N GLY A 425 -22.02 9.24 9.56
CA GLY A 425 -22.94 10.36 9.35
C GLY A 425 -22.72 11.45 10.40
N TYR A 426 -22.58 11.10 11.68
CA TYR A 426 -22.33 12.09 12.72
C TYR A 426 -20.97 12.77 12.55
N LEU A 427 -19.90 11.98 12.31
CA LEU A 427 -18.55 12.52 12.13
C LEU A 427 -18.51 13.46 10.92
N GLY A 428 -19.10 13.06 9.79
CA GLY A 428 -19.16 13.89 8.59
C GLY A 428 -19.98 15.17 8.75
N ALA A 429 -21.11 15.11 9.47
CA ALA A 429 -21.92 16.30 9.75
C ALA A 429 -21.17 17.28 10.63
N TRP A 430 -20.53 16.77 11.68
CA TRP A 430 -19.78 17.61 12.62
C TRP A 430 -18.57 18.24 11.94
N ASP A 431 -17.82 17.50 11.12
CA ASP A 431 -16.69 18.03 10.35
C ASP A 431 -17.16 19.15 9.41
N MET A 432 -18.26 18.95 8.68
CA MET A 432 -18.82 19.97 7.78
C MET A 432 -19.23 21.25 8.53
N LEU A 433 -19.88 21.11 9.69
CA LEU A 433 -20.37 22.23 10.49
C LEU A 433 -19.24 23.00 11.18
N SER A 434 -18.36 22.29 11.88
CA SER A 434 -17.19 22.89 12.54
C SER A 434 -16.32 23.62 11.51
N HIS A 435 -16.11 23.03 10.33
CA HIS A 435 -15.37 23.68 9.25
C HIS A 435 -16.02 24.96 8.74
N SER A 436 -17.34 24.91 8.49
CA SER A 436 -18.04 26.01 7.83
C SER A 436 -18.24 27.22 8.74
N PHE A 437 -18.32 26.99 10.06
CA PHE A 437 -18.78 28.00 11.01
C PHE A 437 -17.82 28.32 12.15
N ASP A 438 -16.83 27.48 12.46
CA ASP A 438 -15.80 27.85 13.44
C ASP A 438 -14.75 28.74 12.75
N SER A 439 -14.72 30.02 13.13
CA SER A 439 -13.81 31.03 12.55
C SER A 439 -12.32 30.70 12.72
N GLU A 440 -11.99 29.86 13.70
CA GLU A 440 -10.62 29.41 13.99
C GLU A 440 -10.40 27.93 13.64
N GLY A 441 -11.46 27.22 13.23
CA GLY A 441 -11.53 25.77 13.24
C GLY A 441 -11.29 25.18 14.66
N PRO A 442 -11.36 23.86 14.82
CA PRO A 442 -10.77 23.20 15.98
C PRO A 442 -9.27 23.57 16.08
N SER A 443 -8.90 24.22 17.18
CA SER A 443 -7.51 24.59 17.46
C SER A 443 -6.74 23.34 17.92
N TYR A 444 -5.74 22.92 17.16
CA TYR A 444 -4.83 21.85 17.59
C TYR A 444 -3.50 22.44 18.05
N ASN A 445 -2.93 21.89 19.12
CA ASN A 445 -1.55 22.17 19.52
C ASN A 445 -0.65 20.96 19.19
N PRO A 446 -0.27 20.79 17.92
CA PRO A 446 0.62 19.72 17.48
C PRO A 446 2.02 19.92 18.03
N ILE A 447 2.33 19.20 19.10
CA ILE A 447 3.70 18.97 19.52
C ILE A 447 4.18 17.69 18.84
N PHE A 448 4.93 17.81 17.74
CA PHE A 448 5.58 16.64 17.15
C PHE A 448 6.69 16.15 18.07
N ARG A 449 6.41 15.10 18.85
CA ARG A 449 7.44 14.30 19.52
C ARG A 449 7.37 12.89 18.95
N PHE A 450 8.22 12.62 17.96
CA PHE A 450 8.43 11.26 17.48
C PHE A 450 9.16 10.45 18.56
N LEU A 451 8.45 9.55 19.22
CA LEU A 451 9.01 8.37 19.87
C LEU A 451 8.60 7.16 19.02
N SER A 452 9.23 6.97 17.86
CA SER A 452 9.10 5.70 17.15
C SER A 452 10.04 4.69 17.81
N ILE A 453 9.49 3.83 18.66
CA ILE A 453 10.12 2.54 18.99
C ILE A 453 9.65 1.57 17.91
N SER A 454 10.31 1.60 16.76
CA SER A 454 10.16 0.50 15.80
C SER A 454 11.10 -0.62 16.24
N ASN A 455 10.57 -1.66 16.88
CA ASN A 455 11.24 -2.96 16.89
C ASN A 455 11.18 -3.51 15.47
N VAL A 456 12.25 -3.27 14.71
CA VAL A 456 12.49 -3.98 13.45
C VAL A 456 12.94 -5.40 13.82
N ILE A 457 12.13 -6.40 13.48
CA ILE A 457 12.58 -7.79 13.30
C ILE A 457 12.66 -8.05 11.81
#